data_AF-A0A2S6A263-F1
#
_entry.id   AF-A0A2S6A263-F1
#
_cell.length_a   1.000
_cell.length_b   1.000
_cell.length_c   1.000
_cell.angle_alpha   90.00
_cell.angle_beta   90.00
_cell.angle_gamma   90.00
#
_symmetry.space_group_name_H-M   'P 1'
#
loop_
_entity.id
_entity.type
_entity.pdbx_description
1 polymer ?
#
loop_
_entity_poly.entity_id
_entity_poly.type
_entity_poly.pdbx_seq_one_letter_code
_entity_poly.pdbx_strand_id
1 'polypeptide(L)' 'MRKGDAVYGVMNHDPVPVMTVGFAHVIMQVHSDCAVSICPVKQQAKQRLIESKHVVPDSSWA' A
#
# COMPACT_ATOMS: atom_id res chain seq x y z
N MET A 1 -21.50 16.35 -2.46
CA MET A 1 -20.85 15.72 -1.29
C MET A 1 -19.34 15.78 -1.48
N ARG A 2 -18.62 16.66 -0.76
CA ARG A 2 -17.17 16.83 -0.92
C ARG A 2 -16.43 15.88 0.04
N LYS A 3 -15.82 14.84 -0.54
CA LYS A 3 -14.45 14.34 -0.29
C LYS A 3 -13.83 14.77 1.06
N GLY A 4 -14.16 14.07 2.15
CA GLY A 4 -13.62 14.34 3.50
C GLY A 4 -13.05 13.11 4.22
N ASP A 5 -13.38 11.90 3.78
CA ASP A 5 -13.18 10.68 4.59
C ASP A 5 -11.94 9.85 4.18
N ALA A 6 -11.17 10.30 3.18
CA ALA A 6 -10.08 9.51 2.62
C ALA A 6 -8.69 9.84 3.19
N VAL A 7 -8.57 10.86 4.06
CA VAL A 7 -7.24 11.34 4.49
C VAL A 7 -6.75 10.63 5.76
N TYR A 8 -7.66 10.11 6.60
CA TYR A 8 -7.26 9.44 7.86
C TYR A 8 -6.90 7.96 7.70
N GLY A 9 -7.37 7.29 6.64
CA GLY A 9 -7.09 5.87 6.42
C GLY A 9 -5.66 5.59 5.93
N VAL A 10 -5.00 6.58 5.33
CA VAL A 10 -3.69 6.40 4.69
C VAL A 10 -2.54 6.42 5.69
N MET A 11 -2.68 7.11 6.82
CA MET A 11 -1.67 7.11 7.89
C MET A 11 -1.81 5.89 8.81
N ASN A 12 -2.89 5.13 8.71
CA ASN A 12 -3.07 3.95 9.55
C ASN A 12 -2.12 2.84 9.08
N HIS A 13 -1.50 2.13 10.02
CA HIS A 13 -0.64 0.99 9.72
C HIS A 13 -1.43 -0.31 9.58
N ASP A 14 -2.68 -0.34 10.05
CA ASP A 14 -3.58 -1.48 9.92
C ASP A 14 -3.99 -1.77 8.47
N PRO A 15 -4.13 -3.06 8.10
CA PRO A 15 -4.60 -3.44 6.78
C PRO A 15 -6.02 -2.92 6.53
N VAL A 16 -6.28 -2.50 5.30
CA VAL A 16 -7.60 -1.99 4.91
C VAL A 16 -8.47 -3.09 4.32
N PRO A 17 -9.80 -3.04 4.53
CA PRO A 17 -10.71 -4.06 4.00
C PRO A 17 -10.77 -4.07 2.46
N VAL A 18 -10.57 -2.91 1.81
CA VAL A 18 -10.52 -2.80 0.35
C VAL A 18 -9.25 -2.07 -0.06
N MET A 19 -8.32 -2.80 -0.68
CA MET A 19 -7.06 -2.26 -1.21
C MET A 19 -7.12 -2.25 -2.74
N THR A 20 -7.29 -1.06 -3.32
CA THR A 20 -7.24 -0.85 -4.78
C THR A 20 -5.80 -0.56 -5.22
N VAL A 21 -5.50 -0.73 -6.51
CA VAL A 21 -4.15 -0.43 -7.06
C VAL A 21 -3.75 1.02 -6.82
N GLY A 22 -4.65 1.97 -7.08
CA GLY A 22 -4.40 3.39 -6.83
C GLY A 22 -4.15 3.68 -5.35
N PHE A 23 -4.89 3.04 -4.45
CA PHE A 23 -4.69 3.19 -3.01
C PHE A 23 -3.38 2.55 -2.54
N ALA A 24 -3.00 1.39 -3.10
CA ALA A 24 -1.73 0.74 -2.82
C ALA A 24 -0.53 1.63 -3.23
N HIS A 25 -0.60 2.32 -4.36
CA HIS A 25 0.43 3.29 -4.75
C HIS A 25 0.53 4.46 -3.75
N VAL A 26 -0.61 4.99 -3.31
CA VAL A 26 -0.64 6.06 -2.30
C VAL A 26 -0.06 5.59 -0.96
N ILE A 27 -0.42 4.39 -0.49
CA ILE A 27 0.15 3.78 0.72
C ILE A 27 1.67 3.62 0.57
N MET A 28 2.17 3.13 -0.56
CA MET A 28 3.61 2.96 -0.79
C MET A 28 4.37 4.31 -0.80
N GLN A 29 3.74 5.40 -1.24
CA GLN A 29 4.31 6.75 -1.20
C GLN A 29 4.24 7.37 0.20
N VAL A 30 3.13 7.21 0.92
CA VAL A 30 2.92 7.81 2.25
C VAL A 30 3.70 7.06 3.32
N HIS A 31 3.71 5.72 3.27
CA HIS A 31 4.49 4.88 4.18
C HIS A 31 5.93 4.71 3.70
N SER A 32 6.53 5.71 3.05
CA SER A 32 7.89 5.63 2.51
C SER A 32 8.92 5.26 3.59
N ASP A 33 8.76 5.83 4.79
CA ASP A 33 9.62 5.61 5.96
C ASP A 33 9.40 4.24 6.64
N CYS A 34 8.27 3.59 6.40
CA CYS A 34 7.97 2.29 7.01
C CYS A 34 8.67 1.14 6.30
N ALA A 35 9.25 0.20 7.05
CA ALA A 35 9.69 -1.07 6.48
C ALA A 35 8.47 -1.93 6.07
N VAL A 36 8.49 -2.48 4.85
CA VAL A 36 7.42 -3.37 4.34
C VAL A 36 7.23 -4.62 5.22
N SER A 37 8.30 -5.10 5.85
CA SER A 37 8.25 -6.25 6.75
C SER A 37 7.54 -5.94 8.07
N ILE A 38 7.41 -4.66 8.46
CA ILE A 38 6.88 -4.23 9.75
C ILE A 38 5.49 -3.60 9.61
N CYS A 39 5.21 -2.91 8.50
CA CYS A 39 3.95 -2.22 8.28
C CYS A 39 2.94 -3.09 7.51
N PRO A 40 1.85 -3.56 8.14
CA PRO A 40 0.92 -4.49 7.51
C PRO A 40 0.18 -3.87 6.32
N VAL A 41 -0.21 -2.59 6.38
CA VAL A 41 -0.84 -1.91 5.23
C VAL A 41 0.13 -1.77 4.05
N LYS A 42 1.42 -1.56 4.30
CA LYS A 42 2.45 -1.46 3.25
C LYS A 42 2.73 -2.83 2.63
N GLN A 43 2.72 -3.89 3.43
CA GLN A 43 2.80 -5.27 2.95
C GLN A 43 1.60 -5.62 2.08
N GLN A 44 0.39 -5.29 2.53
CA GLN A 44 -0.84 -5.49 1.76
C GLN A 44 -0.82 -4.70 0.44
N ALA A 45 -0.36 -3.44 0.47
CA ALA A 45 -0.19 -2.63 -0.73
C ALA A 45 0.78 -3.26 -1.73
N LYS A 46 1.94 -3.73 -1.26
CA LYS A 46 2.92 -4.44 -2.10
C LYS A 46 2.31 -5.70 -2.73
N GLN A 47 1.63 -6.53 -1.94
CA GLN A 47 0.96 -7.73 -2.45
C GLN A 47 -0.04 -7.39 -3.55
N ARG A 48 -0.87 -6.36 -3.36
CA ARG A 48 -1.87 -5.95 -4.35
C ARG A 48 -1.26 -5.44 -5.64
N LEU A 49 -0.12 -4.76 -5.56
CA LEU A 49 0.63 -4.32 -6.75
C LEU A 49 1.25 -5.50 -7.52
N ILE A 50 1.71 -6.53 -6.80
CA ILE A 50 2.21 -7.78 -7.39
C ILE A 50 1.05 -8.56 -8.06
N GLU A 51 -0.06 -8.77 -7.34
CA GLU A 51 -1.26 -9.46 -7.86
C GLU A 51 -1.81 -8.78 -9.11
N SER A 52 -1.77 -7.45 -9.15
CA SER A 52 -2.23 -6.66 -10.31
C SER A 52 -1.23 -6.62 -11.47
N LYS A 53 -0.11 -7.37 -11.38
CA LYS A 53 1.00 -7.36 -12.34
C LYS A 53 1.59 -5.96 -12.62
N HIS A 54 1.35 -5.02 -11.73
CA HIS A 54 1.87 -3.64 -11.81
C HIS A 54 3.29 -3.54 -11.22
N VAL A 55 3.69 -4.52 -10.41
CA VAL A 55 5.05 -4.73 -9.94
C VAL A 55 5.47 -6.15 -10.31
N VAL A 56 6.47 -6.27 -11.17
CA VAL A 56 7.21 -7.52 -11.33
C VAL A 56 8.17 -7.66 -10.15
N PRO A 57 8.21 -8.81 -9.45
CA PRO A 57 9.27 -9.07 -8.49
C PRO A 57 10.58 -9.14 -9.28
N ASP A 58 11.34 -8.05 -9.28
CA ASP A 58 12.69 -8.05 -9.83
C ASP A 58 13.53 -9.01 -8.97
N SER A 59 14.11 -10.02 -9.62
CA SER A 59 14.90 -11.09 -9.02
C SER A 59 16.25 -10.61 -8.44
N SER A 60 16.43 -9.32 -8.20
CA SER A 60 17.62 -8.71 -7.56
C SER A 60 17.50 -8.52 -6.05
N TRP A 61 16.35 -8.82 -5.44
CA TRP A 61 16.17 -8.75 -3.97
C TRP A 61 16.32 -10.13 -3.30
N ALA A 62 17.46 -10.78 -3.54
CA ALA A 62 17.92 -11.93 -2.75
C ALA A 62 18.76 -11.46 -1.55
#